data_AF-A0A7C4SFX7-F1
#
_entry.id   AF-A0A7C4SFX7-F1
#
_cell.length_a   1.000
_cell.length_b   1.000
_cell.length_c   1.000
_cell.angle_alpha   90.00
_cell.angle_beta   90.00
_cell.angle_gamma   90.00
#
_symmetry.space_group_name_H-M   'P 1'
#
loop_
_entity.id
_entity.type
_entity.pdbx_description
1 polymer ?
#
loop_
_entity_poly.entity_id
_entity_poly.type
_entity_poly.pdbx_seq_one_letter_code
_entity_poly.pdbx_strand_id
1 'polypeptide(L)'
;MSPFNPRVRSERLSGQIAIALYRIAQAIQIMVRRAGQIYGLSPAQVQALLFLAYARPGVRTIGGLAQRLQATLATTSEVADALERKALIAREPWPEDHRVIGVRLTAAGRQRVTDLEHLLDDLEAAIAELPETDQQSLRRALQRIVRRMATAGHVVVYEMCWGCAFFRPNVHPENPAAPHHCAFMDAPLPDADTYTECPDFTPREEVPT
;
A
#
# COMPACT_ATOMS: atom_id res chain seq x y z
N MET A 1 -19.95 1.66 -22.64
CA MET A 1 -19.69 0.28 -23.14
C MET A 1 -18.58 -0.34 -22.29
N SER A 2 -18.73 -1.61 -21.90
CA SER A 2 -17.92 -2.26 -20.86
C SER A 2 -16.52 -2.68 -21.34
N PRO A 3 -15.45 -2.44 -20.55
CA PRO A 3 -14.09 -2.94 -20.85
C PRO A 3 -13.97 -4.46 -20.74
N PHE A 4 -14.95 -5.15 -20.15
CA PHE A 4 -15.00 -6.61 -20.10
C PHE A 4 -15.46 -7.24 -21.42
N ASN A 5 -16.07 -6.48 -22.33
CA ASN A 5 -16.44 -7.00 -23.66
C ASN A 5 -15.20 -7.03 -24.57
N PRO A 6 -14.76 -8.21 -25.06
CA PRO A 6 -13.56 -8.34 -25.88
C PRO A 6 -13.56 -7.48 -27.15
N ARG A 7 -14.72 -7.31 -27.80
CA ARG A 7 -14.86 -6.49 -29.03
C ARG A 7 -14.70 -5.00 -28.75
N VAL A 8 -15.23 -4.55 -27.61
CA VAL A 8 -15.17 -3.13 -27.21
C VAL A 8 -13.79 -2.75 -26.71
N ARG A 9 -13.09 -3.65 -26.00
CA ARG A 9 -11.74 -3.35 -25.51
C ARG A 9 -10.67 -3.42 -26.61
N SER A 10 -10.83 -4.26 -27.63
CA SER A 10 -9.88 -4.29 -28.76
C SER A 10 -9.80 -2.94 -29.49
N GLU A 11 -10.86 -2.15 -29.41
CA GLU A 11 -10.97 -0.82 -30.02
C GLU A 11 -10.40 0.31 -29.14
N ARG A 12 -10.03 0.04 -27.87
CA ARG A 12 -9.60 1.09 -26.91
C ARG A 12 -8.40 0.66 -26.07
N LEU A 13 -7.26 1.31 -26.28
CA LEU A 13 -6.04 1.08 -25.50
C LEU A 13 -6.26 1.21 -23.98
N SER A 14 -7.04 2.19 -23.53
CA SER A 14 -7.38 2.35 -22.10
C SER A 14 -8.17 1.17 -21.53
N GLY A 15 -9.05 0.56 -22.32
CA GLY A 15 -9.79 -0.64 -21.93
C GLY A 15 -8.89 -1.89 -21.84
N GLN A 16 -7.90 -1.99 -22.73
CA GLN A 16 -6.90 -3.07 -22.71
C GLN A 16 -5.99 -2.97 -21.48
N ILE A 17 -5.54 -1.75 -21.13
CA ILE A 17 -4.74 -1.51 -19.94
C ILE A 17 -5.56 -1.80 -18.68
N ALA A 18 -6.81 -1.33 -18.61
CA ALA A 18 -7.68 -1.56 -17.45
C ALA A 18 -7.91 -3.06 -17.17
N ILE A 19 -8.15 -3.87 -18.21
CA ILE A 19 -8.33 -5.32 -18.02
C ILE A 19 -7.02 -6.04 -17.68
N ALA A 20 -5.87 -5.56 -18.19
CA ALA A 20 -4.56 -6.09 -17.82
C ALA A 20 -4.29 -5.86 -16.33
N LEU A 21 -4.53 -4.64 -15.82
CA LEU A 21 -4.40 -4.32 -14.41
C LEU A 21 -5.35 -5.16 -13.53
N TYR A 22 -6.60 -5.35 -13.98
CA TYR A 22 -7.55 -6.23 -13.29
C TYR A 22 -7.02 -7.68 -13.17
N ARG A 23 -6.46 -8.23 -14.24
CA ARG A 23 -5.88 -9.58 -14.24
C ARG A 23 -4.64 -9.68 -13.35
N ILE A 24 -3.78 -8.66 -13.35
CA ILE A 24 -2.64 -8.60 -12.42
C ILE A 24 -3.14 -8.57 -10.98
N ALA A 25 -4.16 -7.79 -10.66
CA ALA A 25 -4.75 -7.77 -9.32
C ALA A 25 -5.30 -9.16 -8.92
N GLN A 26 -5.95 -9.88 -9.83
CA GLN A 26 -6.39 -11.26 -9.59
C GLN A 26 -5.21 -12.22 -9.35
N ALA A 27 -4.13 -12.10 -10.13
CA ALA A 27 -2.92 -12.91 -9.95
C ALA A 27 -2.28 -12.67 -8.58
N ILE A 28 -2.12 -11.40 -8.18
CA ILE A 28 -1.60 -11.01 -6.86
C ILE A 28 -2.48 -11.61 -5.74
N GLN A 29 -3.81 -11.55 -5.86
CA GLN A 29 -4.69 -12.17 -4.87
C GLN A 29 -4.51 -13.70 -4.77
N ILE A 30 -4.21 -14.38 -5.88
CA ILE A 30 -3.89 -15.82 -5.89
C ILE A 30 -2.56 -16.05 -5.18
N MET A 31 -1.54 -15.23 -5.46
CA MET A 31 -0.21 -15.32 -4.82
C MET A 31 -0.32 -15.14 -3.31
N VAL A 32 -1.03 -14.11 -2.83
CA VAL A 32 -1.29 -13.87 -1.40
C VAL A 32 -1.99 -15.07 -0.75
N ARG A 33 -3.03 -15.62 -1.40
CA ARG A 33 -3.73 -16.79 -0.90
C ARG A 33 -2.82 -18.00 -0.77
N ARG A 34 -2.01 -18.30 -1.80
CA ARG A 34 -1.09 -19.45 -1.81
C ARG A 34 -0.01 -19.33 -0.75
N ALA A 35 0.61 -18.15 -0.63
CA ALA A 35 1.61 -17.87 0.39
C ALA A 35 1.04 -18.05 1.81
N GLY A 36 -0.18 -17.57 2.06
CA GLY A 36 -0.85 -17.75 3.34
C GLY A 36 -1.25 -19.20 3.64
N GLN A 37 -1.72 -19.95 2.63
CA GLN A 37 -2.21 -21.33 2.80
C GLN A 37 -1.18 -22.28 3.42
N ILE A 38 0.09 -22.14 3.05
CA ILE A 38 1.21 -22.96 3.60
C ILE A 38 1.28 -22.84 5.13
N TYR A 39 0.87 -21.69 5.66
CA TYR A 39 0.93 -21.36 7.09
C TYR A 39 -0.45 -21.27 7.76
N GLY A 40 -1.49 -21.72 7.05
CA GLY A 40 -2.87 -21.63 7.51
C GLY A 40 -3.33 -20.19 7.77
N LEU A 41 -2.81 -19.22 7.01
CA LEU A 41 -3.14 -17.81 7.12
C LEU A 41 -4.15 -17.40 6.04
N SER A 42 -5.12 -16.56 6.43
CA SER A 42 -6.01 -15.90 5.47
C SER A 42 -5.29 -14.74 4.77
N PRO A 43 -5.79 -14.26 3.61
CA PRO A 43 -5.22 -13.09 2.94
C PRO A 43 -5.13 -11.84 3.81
N ALA A 44 -6.15 -11.59 4.64
CA ALA A 44 -6.16 -10.47 5.56
C ALA A 44 -5.09 -10.61 6.66
N GLN A 45 -4.83 -11.83 7.12
CA GLN A 45 -3.77 -12.12 8.09
C GLN A 45 -2.38 -11.91 7.47
N VAL A 46 -2.17 -12.36 6.23
CA VAL A 46 -0.92 -12.10 5.49
C VAL A 46 -0.68 -10.59 5.34
N GLN A 47 -1.70 -9.86 4.88
CA GLN A 47 -1.61 -8.40 4.73
C GLN A 47 -1.36 -7.69 6.06
N ALA A 48 -1.99 -8.13 7.15
CA ALA A 48 -1.77 -7.58 8.48
C ALA A 48 -0.33 -7.80 8.97
N LEU A 49 0.24 -9.00 8.76
CA LEU A 49 1.64 -9.28 9.14
C LEU A 49 2.63 -8.42 8.36
N LEU A 50 2.47 -8.35 7.03
CA LEU A 50 3.30 -7.52 6.17
C LEU A 50 3.18 -6.03 6.55
N PHE A 51 1.97 -5.56 6.84
CA PHE A 51 1.76 -4.20 7.34
C PHE A 51 2.48 -3.96 8.66
N LEU A 52 2.30 -4.82 9.67
CA LEU A 52 2.94 -4.64 10.98
C LEU A 52 4.48 -4.68 10.92
N ALA A 53 5.05 -5.36 9.91
CA ALA A 53 6.49 -5.40 9.71
C ALA A 53 7.04 -4.07 9.20
N TYR A 54 6.38 -3.50 8.18
CA TYR A 54 6.93 -2.37 7.41
C TYR A 54 6.31 -1.03 7.74
N ALA A 55 5.07 -1.00 8.23
CA ALA A 55 4.42 0.23 8.64
C ALA A 55 5.17 0.86 9.82
N ARG A 56 5.10 2.18 9.93
CA ARG A 56 5.73 2.88 11.04
C ARG A 56 5.09 2.59 12.39
N PRO A 57 5.85 2.65 13.49
CA PRO A 57 5.36 2.34 14.83
C PRO A 57 4.02 3.02 15.14
N GLY A 58 3.88 4.32 14.86
CA GLY A 58 2.69 5.14 15.17
C GLY A 58 1.35 4.63 14.61
N VAL A 59 1.37 3.79 13.58
CA VAL A 59 0.16 3.24 12.94
C VAL A 59 -0.01 1.74 13.17
N ARG A 60 0.84 1.12 13.99
CA ARG A 60 0.74 -0.30 14.36
C ARG A 60 -0.31 -0.51 15.45
N THR A 61 -1.55 -0.15 15.13
CA THR A 61 -2.71 -0.24 16.03
C THR A 61 -3.83 -1.02 15.35
N ILE A 62 -4.86 -1.42 16.11
CA ILE A 62 -6.07 -2.00 15.52
C ILE A 62 -6.73 -1.02 14.53
N GLY A 63 -6.73 0.27 14.83
CA GLY A 63 -7.23 1.30 13.92
C GLY A 63 -6.43 1.40 12.64
N GLY A 64 -5.09 1.40 12.72
CA GLY A 64 -4.22 1.42 11.55
C GLY A 64 -4.36 0.15 10.69
N LEU A 65 -4.48 -1.02 11.31
CA LEU A 65 -4.81 -2.26 10.60
C LEU A 65 -6.17 -2.19 9.90
N ALA A 66 -7.19 -1.59 10.53
CA ALA A 66 -8.53 -1.49 9.96
C ALA A 66 -8.54 -0.59 8.72
N GLN A 67 -7.84 0.54 8.81
CA GLN A 67 -7.57 1.37 7.65
C GLN A 67 -6.87 0.52 6.58
N ARG A 68 -5.71 -0.08 6.91
CA ARG A 68 -4.87 -0.86 5.97
C ARG A 68 -5.62 -1.93 5.19
N LEU A 69 -6.46 -2.68 5.89
CA LEU A 69 -7.25 -3.79 5.35
C LEU A 69 -8.53 -3.32 4.66
N GLN A 70 -8.85 -2.03 4.73
CA GLN A 70 -10.13 -1.44 4.32
C GLN A 70 -11.32 -2.19 4.93
N ALA A 71 -11.20 -2.50 6.23
CA ALA A 71 -12.14 -3.33 6.96
C ALA A 71 -12.68 -2.59 8.19
N THR A 72 -13.79 -3.08 8.73
CA THR A 72 -14.33 -2.54 9.99
C THR A 72 -13.39 -2.85 11.16
N LEU A 73 -13.49 -2.09 12.26
CA LEU A 73 -12.76 -2.41 13.49
C LEU A 73 -13.10 -3.81 14.02
N ALA A 74 -14.36 -4.26 13.89
CA ALA A 74 -14.77 -5.60 14.30
C ALA A 74 -14.05 -6.68 13.49
N THR A 75 -14.11 -6.61 12.16
CA THR A 75 -13.41 -7.56 11.26
C THR A 75 -11.89 -7.54 11.49
N THR A 76 -11.33 -6.36 11.76
CA THR A 76 -9.89 -6.22 12.02
C THR A 76 -9.50 -6.83 13.37
N SER A 77 -10.32 -6.64 14.40
CA SER A 77 -10.14 -7.29 15.69
C SER A 77 -10.17 -8.81 15.55
N GLU A 78 -11.08 -9.38 14.74
CA GLU A 78 -11.11 -10.83 14.46
C GLU A 78 -9.83 -11.33 13.77
N VAL A 79 -9.30 -10.55 12.81
CA VAL A 79 -8.01 -10.84 12.16
C VAL A 79 -6.87 -10.85 13.19
N ALA A 80 -6.83 -9.83 14.04
CA ALA A 80 -5.83 -9.72 15.10
C ALA A 80 -5.97 -10.84 16.16
N ASP A 81 -7.20 -11.18 16.59
CA ASP A 81 -7.43 -12.30 17.52
C ASP A 81 -6.89 -13.61 16.95
N ALA A 82 -7.12 -13.85 15.66
CA ALA A 82 -6.64 -15.06 15.01
C ALA A 82 -5.11 -15.10 14.87
N LEU A 83 -4.46 -13.96 14.64
CA LEU A 83 -2.99 -13.84 14.63
C LEU A 83 -2.40 -14.00 16.04
N GLU A 84 -3.05 -13.47 17.07
CA GLU A 84 -2.65 -13.57 18.48
C GLU A 84 -2.79 -15.01 18.97
N ARG A 85 -3.89 -15.71 18.63
CA ARG A 85 -4.05 -17.16 18.88
C ARG A 85 -2.97 -18.01 18.20
N LYS A 86 -2.44 -17.56 17.07
CA LYS A 86 -1.30 -18.18 16.37
C LYS A 86 0.07 -17.75 16.94
N ALA A 87 0.09 -16.93 18.00
CA ALA A 87 1.27 -16.34 18.62
C ALA A 87 2.15 -15.52 17.66
N LEU A 88 1.57 -14.95 16.59
CA LEU A 88 2.28 -14.15 15.59
C LEU A 88 2.30 -12.66 15.95
N ILE A 89 1.31 -12.19 16.70
CA ILE A 89 1.26 -10.83 17.22
C ILE A 89 1.03 -10.82 18.72
N ALA A 90 1.27 -9.67 19.35
CA ALA A 90 0.84 -9.36 20.71
C ALA A 90 0.18 -7.98 20.71
N ARG A 91 -0.90 -7.85 21.49
CA ARG A 91 -1.53 -6.54 21.77
C ARG A 91 -0.96 -5.92 23.04
N GLU A 92 -0.84 -4.60 23.03
CA GLU A 92 -0.40 -3.83 24.18
C GLU A 92 -1.10 -2.45 24.21
N PRO A 93 -1.32 -1.87 25.40
CA PRO A 93 -1.81 -0.50 25.48
C PRO A 93 -0.87 0.45 24.72
N TRP A 94 -1.46 1.35 23.93
CA TRP A 94 -0.65 2.33 23.21
C TRP A 94 0.00 3.31 24.22
N PRO A 95 1.30 3.67 24.05
CA PRO A 95 2.01 4.49 25.04
C PRO A 95 1.41 5.88 25.24
N GLU A 96 0.88 6.50 24.18
CA GLU A 96 0.37 7.88 24.18
C GLU A 96 -1.12 7.96 24.53
N ASP A 97 -1.89 6.89 24.32
CA ASP A 97 -3.31 6.80 24.70
C ASP A 97 -3.70 5.35 24.99
N HIS A 98 -3.88 5.01 26.27
CA HIS A 98 -4.24 3.65 26.70
C HIS A 98 -5.61 3.16 26.19
N ARG A 99 -6.44 4.02 25.59
CA ARG A 99 -7.67 3.62 24.90
C ARG A 99 -7.40 3.00 23.53
N VAL A 100 -6.22 3.26 22.97
CA VAL A 100 -5.76 2.69 21.70
C VAL A 100 -5.03 1.38 21.97
N ILE A 101 -5.30 0.38 21.14
CA ILE A 101 -4.65 -0.93 21.21
C ILE A 101 -3.55 -0.99 20.16
N GLY A 102 -2.31 -0.98 20.64
CA GLY A 102 -1.11 -1.27 19.87
C GLY A 102 -1.01 -2.75 19.51
N VAL A 103 -0.35 -3.01 18.39
CA VAL A 103 -0.12 -4.35 17.88
C VAL A 103 1.34 -4.48 17.45
N ARG A 104 2.05 -5.47 17.97
CA ARG A 104 3.42 -5.77 17.54
C ARG A 104 3.58 -7.21 17.09
N LEU A 105 4.54 -7.43 16.20
CA LEU A 105 4.98 -8.77 15.83
C LEU A 105 5.73 -9.43 16.99
N THR A 106 5.44 -10.71 17.22
CA THR A 106 6.30 -11.58 18.04
C THR A 106 7.54 -12.00 17.24
N ALA A 107 8.46 -12.74 17.87
CA ALA A 107 9.56 -13.36 17.14
C ALA A 107 9.05 -14.33 16.05
N ALA A 108 8.04 -15.13 16.36
CA ALA A 108 7.39 -16.03 15.39
C ALA A 108 6.68 -15.25 14.28
N GLY A 109 6.05 -14.11 14.61
CA GLY A 109 5.47 -13.19 13.63
C GLY A 109 6.48 -12.64 12.65
N ARG A 110 7.65 -12.20 13.15
CA ARG A 110 8.74 -11.71 12.29
C ARG A 110 9.28 -12.79 11.38
N GLN A 111 9.51 -14.00 11.89
CA GLN A 111 9.91 -15.12 11.04
C GLN A 111 8.88 -15.39 9.94
N ARG A 112 7.60 -15.38 10.31
CA ARG A 112 6.52 -15.59 9.33
C ARG A 112 6.46 -14.50 8.27
N VAL A 113 6.79 -13.26 8.62
CA VAL A 113 6.93 -12.16 7.66
C VAL A 113 8.02 -12.47 6.66
N THR A 114 9.22 -12.85 7.11
CA THR A 114 10.33 -13.23 6.22
C THR A 114 9.92 -14.32 5.23
N ASP A 115 9.16 -15.32 5.68
CA ASP A 115 8.66 -16.38 4.80
C ASP A 115 7.62 -15.90 3.76
N LEU A 116 7.02 -14.73 3.99
CA LEU A 116 6.00 -14.10 3.13
C LEU A 116 6.55 -12.96 2.27
N GLU A 117 7.78 -12.50 2.49
CA GLU A 117 8.39 -11.36 1.76
C GLU A 117 8.51 -11.65 0.26
N HIS A 118 8.79 -12.92 -0.09
CA HIS A 118 8.93 -13.40 -1.47
C HIS A 118 7.62 -13.52 -2.26
N LEU A 119 6.52 -13.04 -1.68
CA LEU A 119 5.17 -13.08 -2.24
C LEU A 119 5.09 -12.57 -3.68
N LEU A 120 5.84 -11.50 -4.00
CA LEU A 120 5.74 -10.75 -5.25
C LEU A 120 6.91 -11.00 -6.21
N ASP A 121 7.85 -11.87 -5.86
CA ASP A 121 9.10 -12.07 -6.62
C ASP A 121 8.83 -12.43 -8.10
N ASP A 122 7.85 -13.28 -8.39
CA ASP A 122 7.48 -13.63 -9.77
C ASP A 122 6.97 -12.42 -10.57
N LEU A 123 6.25 -11.50 -9.92
CA LEU A 123 5.76 -10.27 -10.54
C LEU A 123 6.91 -9.28 -10.75
N GLU A 124 7.80 -9.15 -9.77
CA GLU A 124 8.98 -8.30 -9.86
C GLU A 124 9.91 -8.79 -10.99
N ALA A 125 10.17 -10.10 -11.08
CA ALA A 125 10.96 -10.71 -12.14
C ALA A 125 10.36 -10.44 -13.53
N ALA A 126 9.03 -10.61 -13.68
CA ALA A 126 8.35 -10.31 -14.94
C ALA A 126 8.46 -8.84 -15.36
N ILE A 127 8.54 -7.91 -14.40
CA ILE A 127 8.76 -6.47 -14.67
C ILE A 127 10.24 -6.22 -15.02
N ALA A 128 11.16 -6.89 -14.32
CA ALA A 128 12.60 -6.74 -14.52
C ALA A 128 13.08 -7.23 -15.91
N GLU A 129 12.34 -8.15 -16.53
CA GLU A 129 12.58 -8.58 -17.92
C GLU A 129 12.29 -7.49 -18.97
N LEU A 130 11.56 -6.43 -18.61
CA LEU A 130 11.28 -5.32 -19.51
C LEU A 130 12.52 -4.41 -19.65
N PRO A 131 12.72 -3.77 -20.81
CA PRO A 131 13.72 -2.72 -20.95
C PRO A 131 13.52 -1.61 -19.89
N GLU A 132 14.61 -1.06 -19.36
CA GLU A 132 14.60 0.00 -18.34
C GLU A 132 13.71 1.20 -18.74
N THR A 133 13.69 1.55 -20.04
CA THR A 133 12.84 2.62 -20.58
C THR A 133 11.35 2.32 -20.44
N ASP A 134 10.96 1.06 -20.57
CA ASP A 134 9.58 0.59 -20.44
C ASP A 134 9.20 0.52 -18.97
N GLN A 135 10.10 0.05 -18.09
CA GLN A 135 9.91 0.07 -16.64
C GLN A 135 9.65 1.48 -16.12
N GLN A 136 10.45 2.46 -16.53
CA GLN A 136 10.25 3.87 -16.16
C GLN A 136 8.93 4.44 -16.70
N SER A 137 8.55 4.08 -17.92
CA SER A 137 7.30 4.52 -18.53
C SER A 137 6.08 3.92 -17.83
N LEU A 138 6.15 2.64 -17.49
CA LEU A 138 5.14 1.92 -16.71
C LEU A 138 5.02 2.52 -15.31
N ARG A 139 6.13 2.75 -14.61
CA ARG A 139 6.17 3.39 -13.28
C ARG A 139 5.44 4.73 -13.30
N ARG A 140 5.79 5.63 -14.23
CA ARG A 140 5.13 6.96 -14.37
C ARG A 140 3.64 6.83 -14.66
N ALA A 141 3.24 5.90 -15.53
CA ALA A 141 1.84 5.71 -15.89
C ALA A 141 1.01 5.17 -14.71
N LEU A 142 1.51 4.14 -14.03
CA LEU A 142 0.87 3.54 -12.85
C LEU A 142 0.73 4.56 -11.71
N GLN A 143 1.76 5.36 -11.46
CA GLN A 143 1.73 6.43 -10.47
C GLN A 143 0.58 7.43 -10.71
N ARG A 144 0.38 7.87 -11.96
CA ARG A 144 -0.72 8.76 -12.33
C ARG A 144 -2.09 8.09 -12.17
N ILE A 145 -2.20 6.81 -12.51
CA ILE A 145 -3.43 6.03 -12.34
C ILE A 145 -3.76 5.88 -10.85
N VAL A 146 -2.80 5.44 -10.03
CA VAL A 146 -2.97 5.27 -8.58
C VAL A 146 -3.40 6.59 -7.93
N ARG A 147 -2.76 7.71 -8.27
CA ARG A 147 -3.15 9.03 -7.76
C ARG A 147 -4.60 9.38 -8.11
N ARG A 148 -5.02 9.16 -9.36
CA ARG A 148 -6.41 9.42 -9.78
C ARG A 148 -7.40 8.51 -9.05
N MET A 149 -7.06 7.25 -8.84
CA MET A 149 -7.88 6.28 -8.11
C MET A 149 -7.96 6.60 -6.62
N ALA A 150 -6.88 7.13 -6.03
CA ALA A 150 -6.85 7.58 -4.65
C ALA A 150 -7.73 8.80 -4.43
N THR A 151 -7.68 9.80 -5.32
CA THR A 151 -8.60 10.95 -5.28
C THR A 151 -10.07 10.52 -5.43
N ALA A 152 -10.33 9.42 -6.14
CA ALA A 152 -11.67 8.84 -6.26
C ALA A 152 -12.06 7.92 -5.10
N GLY A 153 -11.20 7.75 -4.08
CA GLY A 153 -11.48 6.90 -2.91
C GLY A 153 -11.37 5.40 -3.15
N HIS A 154 -10.85 4.96 -4.30
CA HIS A 154 -10.74 3.53 -4.64
C HIS A 154 -9.42 2.88 -4.20
N VAL A 155 -8.40 3.68 -3.92
CA VAL A 155 -7.11 3.21 -3.42
C VAL A 155 -6.76 4.05 -2.20
N VAL A 156 -6.57 3.41 -1.05
CA VAL A 156 -5.98 4.08 0.10
C VAL A 156 -4.47 4.02 -0.06
N VAL A 157 -3.91 5.20 -0.26
CA VAL A 157 -2.50 5.46 -0.42
C VAL A 157 -1.98 5.83 0.97
N TYR A 158 -1.38 4.87 1.68
CA TYR A 158 -0.88 5.10 3.03
C TYR A 158 0.40 5.94 2.98
N GLU A 159 0.41 7.02 3.76
CA GLU A 159 1.58 7.81 4.13
C GLU A 159 2.52 8.30 3.00
N MET A 160 1.99 8.49 1.80
CA MET A 160 2.73 9.03 0.66
C MET A 160 2.52 10.54 0.56
N CYS A 161 3.55 11.29 0.16
CA CYS A 161 3.56 12.75 0.24
C CYS A 161 2.34 13.40 -0.42
N TRP A 162 1.73 12.78 -1.43
CA TRP A 162 0.52 13.26 -2.11
C TRP A 162 -0.70 13.52 -1.19
N GLY A 163 -0.81 12.83 -0.06
CA GLY A 163 -1.84 13.07 0.96
C GLY A 163 -1.41 13.99 2.10
N CYS A 164 -0.16 14.46 2.09
CA CYS A 164 0.46 15.15 3.20
C CYS A 164 0.18 16.66 3.19
N ALA A 165 -0.11 17.25 4.35
CA ALA A 165 -0.27 18.68 4.58
C ALA A 165 0.97 19.49 4.17
N PHE A 166 2.16 18.90 4.30
CA PHE A 166 3.42 19.56 4.00
C PHE A 166 3.86 19.44 2.53
N PHE A 167 3.23 18.56 1.76
CA PHE A 167 3.67 18.31 0.40
C PHE A 167 3.21 19.41 -0.56
N ARG A 168 4.15 19.99 -1.31
CA ARG A 168 3.91 21.01 -2.32
C ARG A 168 4.33 20.47 -3.69
N PRO A 169 3.39 20.12 -4.58
CA PRO A 169 3.75 19.54 -5.88
C PRO A 169 4.23 20.62 -6.86
N ASN A 170 5.33 20.32 -7.57
CA ASN A 170 5.82 21.06 -8.74
C ASN A 170 6.17 22.53 -8.47
N VAL A 171 6.75 22.81 -7.29
CA VAL A 171 7.17 24.15 -6.92
C VAL A 171 8.62 24.47 -7.30
N HIS A 172 9.39 23.48 -7.77
CA HIS A 172 10.75 23.63 -8.31
C HIS A 172 10.81 23.27 -9.80
N PRO A 173 10.16 24.05 -10.69
CA PRO A 173 10.13 23.76 -12.13
C PRO A 173 11.52 23.76 -12.80
N GLU A 174 12.49 24.46 -12.20
CA GLU A 174 13.89 24.51 -12.61
C GLU A 174 14.70 23.27 -12.22
N ASN A 175 14.18 22.41 -11.34
CA ASN A 175 14.82 21.18 -10.91
C ASN A 175 13.96 19.94 -11.26
N PRO A 176 14.04 19.43 -12.51
CA PRO A 176 13.27 18.28 -12.94
C PRO A 176 13.55 16.98 -12.16
N ALA A 177 14.70 16.87 -11.49
CA ALA A 177 15.04 15.70 -10.68
C ALA A 177 14.32 15.70 -9.32
N ALA A 178 13.95 16.87 -8.81
CA ALA A 178 13.24 17.05 -7.55
C ALA A 178 12.20 18.18 -7.65
N PRO A 179 11.14 17.99 -8.48
CA PRO A 179 10.23 19.07 -8.83
C PRO A 179 9.27 19.44 -7.69
N HIS A 180 9.11 18.58 -6.68
CA HIS A 180 8.20 18.81 -5.55
C HIS A 180 8.95 19.30 -4.33
N HIS A 181 8.23 19.68 -3.27
CA HIS A 181 8.85 20.12 -2.03
C HIS A 181 8.11 19.58 -0.82
N CYS A 182 8.87 19.18 0.21
CA CYS A 182 8.34 18.87 1.52
C CYS A 182 8.53 20.09 2.43
N ALA A 183 7.44 20.75 2.82
CA ALA A 183 7.48 21.94 3.68
C ALA A 183 7.87 21.64 5.14
N PHE A 184 7.87 20.36 5.54
CA PHE A 184 8.31 19.93 6.87
C PHE A 184 9.84 19.84 6.93
N MET A 185 10.44 19.18 5.95
CA MET A 185 11.90 19.05 5.81
C MET A 185 12.55 20.29 5.17
N ASP A 186 11.73 21.21 4.65
CA ASP A 186 12.15 22.35 3.83
C ASP A 186 13.12 21.98 2.71
N ALA A 187 12.79 20.92 1.97
CA ALA A 187 13.68 20.34 0.97
C ALA A 187 12.94 19.99 -0.34
N PRO A 188 13.61 20.11 -1.50
CA PRO A 188 13.09 19.58 -2.76
C PRO A 188 13.00 18.06 -2.69
N LEU A 189 11.96 17.50 -3.30
CA LEU A 189 11.58 16.11 -3.21
C LEU A 189 11.44 15.50 -4.62
N PRO A 190 12.23 14.46 -4.94
CA PRO A 190 12.06 13.65 -6.15
C PRO A 190 10.69 13.01 -6.27
N ASP A 191 10.18 12.87 -7.50
CA ASP A 191 8.95 12.12 -7.79
C ASP A 191 9.00 10.72 -7.18
N ALA A 192 10.14 10.03 -7.28
CA ALA A 192 10.32 8.68 -6.75
C ALA A 192 10.04 8.60 -5.24
N ASP A 193 10.49 9.62 -4.48
CA ASP A 193 10.43 9.65 -3.03
C ASP A 193 9.02 9.98 -2.52
N THR A 194 8.18 10.62 -3.34
CA THR A 194 6.78 10.90 -2.96
C THR A 194 5.91 9.68 -2.72
N TYR A 195 6.39 8.51 -3.15
CA TYR A 195 5.71 7.22 -3.02
C TYR A 195 6.28 6.37 -1.87
N THR A 196 7.21 6.92 -1.08
CA THR A 196 7.74 6.29 0.13
C THR A 196 6.90 6.69 1.34
N GLU A 197 6.83 5.80 2.34
CA GLU A 197 6.20 6.10 3.62
C GLU A 197 7.03 7.17 4.35
N CYS A 198 6.53 8.42 4.46
CA CYS A 198 7.17 9.54 5.17
C CYS A 198 6.84 9.63 6.69
N PRO A 199 7.79 9.45 7.64
CA PRO A 199 7.58 9.47 9.11
C PRO A 199 6.76 10.65 9.62
N ASP A 200 6.88 11.79 8.97
CA ASP A 200 6.25 13.05 9.34
C ASP A 200 4.96 13.32 8.55
N PHE A 201 4.38 12.28 7.93
CA PHE A 201 3.12 12.38 7.22
C PHE A 201 2.02 12.91 8.14
N THR A 202 1.58 14.13 7.84
CA THR A 202 0.36 14.70 8.39
C THR A 202 -0.70 14.71 7.30
N PRO A 203 -1.87 14.07 7.48
CA PRO A 203 -2.93 14.13 6.48
C PRO A 203 -3.39 15.58 6.25
N ARG A 204 -3.69 15.95 5.00
CA ARG A 204 -4.38 17.23 4.71
C ARG A 204 -5.76 17.20 5.37
N GLU A 205 -6.13 18.26 6.08
CA GLU A 205 -7.51 18.43 6.53
C GLU A 205 -8.44 18.37 5.31
N GLU A 206 -9.47 17.52 5.36
CA GLU A 206 -10.52 17.50 4.35
C GLU A 206 -11.19 18.88 4.34
N VAL A 207 -11.22 19.53 3.18
CA VAL A 207 -12.10 20.68 2.98
C VAL A 207 -13.53 20.16 3.13
N PRO A 208 -14.32 20.63 4.11
CA PRO A 208 -15.73 20.26 4.18
C PRO A 208 -16.37 20.69 2.85
N THR A 209 -17.00 19.74 2.16
CA THR A 209 -17.83 20.00 0.98
C THR A 209 -18.92 21.01 1.26
#